data_AF-A0A8J7YEW4-F1
#
_entry.id   AF-A0A8J7YEW4-F1
#
_cell.length_a   1.000
_cell.length_b   1.000
_cell.length_c   1.000
_cell.angle_alpha   90.00
_cell.angle_beta   90.00
_cell.angle_gamma   90.00
#
_symmetry.space_group_name_H-M   'P 1'
#
loop_
_entity.id
_entity.type
_entity.pdbx_description
1 polymer ?
#
loop_
_entity_poly.entity_id
_entity_poly.type
_entity_poly.pdbx_seq_one_letter_code
_entity_poly.pdbx_strand_id
1 'polypeptide(L)'
;MATNDNTDSNHGYSIPQEGSTDWHKPLNDNFRQIDNDVEVRDTEANRTAYTPETNAKFLATDTGRTYIGDGSNWQPLSLPAGAKTPSIVCFQDADGSYA
;
A
#
# COMPACT_ATOMS: atom_id res chain seq x y z
N MET A 1 -11.54 -31.57 -1.63
CA MET A 1 -11.09 -30.33 -2.28
C MET A 1 -10.22 -29.61 -1.26
N ALA A 2 -8.89 -29.72 -1.34
CA ALA A 2 -8.01 -29.10 -0.36
C ALA A 2 -7.84 -27.62 -0.71
N THR A 3 -8.39 -26.74 0.12
CA THR A 3 -8.15 -25.30 0.08
C THR A 3 -6.94 -25.00 0.97
N ASN A 4 -5.74 -25.30 0.47
CA ASN A 4 -4.48 -24.92 1.11
C ASN A 4 -3.73 -23.98 0.16
N ASP A 5 -4.25 -22.78 -0.04
CA ASP A 5 -3.46 -21.73 -0.67
C ASP A 5 -2.49 -21.23 0.40
N ASN A 6 -1.23 -21.66 0.31
CA ASN A 6 -0.18 -21.27 1.23
C ASN A 6 0.08 -19.78 1.00
N THR A 7 -0.07 -18.91 1.99
CA THR A 7 0.23 -17.48 1.81
C THR A 7 1.61 -17.16 2.38
N ASP A 8 2.29 -16.16 1.82
CA ASP A 8 3.52 -15.68 2.44
C ASP A 8 3.23 -15.05 3.83
N SER A 9 4.23 -14.99 4.69
CA SER A 9 4.07 -14.50 6.07
C SER A 9 4.16 -12.98 6.22
N ASN A 10 4.56 -12.25 5.18
CA ASN A 10 4.90 -10.83 5.27
C ASN A 10 3.81 -9.92 4.70
N HIS A 11 3.21 -10.33 3.57
CA HIS A 11 2.20 -9.60 2.83
C HIS A 11 0.96 -10.44 2.52
N GLY A 12 0.99 -11.76 2.78
CA GLY A 12 -0.18 -12.63 2.61
C GLY A 12 -0.46 -13.02 1.15
N TYR A 13 0.51 -12.85 0.25
CA TYR A 13 0.35 -13.24 -1.15
C TYR A 13 0.20 -14.75 -1.29
N SER A 14 -0.67 -15.20 -2.20
CA SER A 14 -0.88 -16.61 -2.49
C SER A 14 0.35 -17.24 -3.12
N ILE A 15 0.81 -18.35 -2.57
CA ILE A 15 1.91 -19.15 -3.10
C ILE A 15 1.28 -20.33 -3.84
N PRO A 16 1.37 -20.37 -5.18
CA PRO A 16 0.79 -21.47 -5.95
C PRO A 16 1.33 -22.81 -5.47
N GLN A 17 0.45 -23.80 -5.31
CA GLN A 17 0.86 -25.15 -4.95
C GLN A 17 1.79 -25.73 -6.03
N GLU A 18 2.89 -26.35 -5.61
CA GLU A 18 3.82 -27.03 -6.51
C GLU A 18 3.07 -28.07 -7.38
N GLY A 19 3.32 -28.03 -8.69
CA GLY A 19 2.67 -28.88 -9.66
C GLY A 19 1.31 -28.38 -10.16
N SER A 20 0.79 -27.24 -9.67
CA SER A 20 -0.43 -26.67 -10.23
C SER A 20 -0.23 -26.06 -11.62
N THR A 21 -1.21 -26.24 -12.51
CA THR A 21 -1.19 -25.72 -13.88
C THR A 21 -1.90 -24.37 -14.03
N ASP A 22 -2.68 -23.95 -13.03
CA ASP A 22 -3.45 -22.70 -13.03
C ASP A 22 -2.73 -21.53 -12.34
N TRP A 23 -1.39 -21.61 -12.27
CA TRP A 23 -0.48 -20.63 -11.66
C TRP A 23 -0.76 -19.17 -12.04
N HIS A 24 -1.27 -18.93 -13.25
CA HIS A 24 -1.61 -17.60 -13.73
C HIS A 24 -2.65 -16.89 -12.85
N LYS A 25 -3.53 -17.62 -12.16
CA LYS A 25 -4.55 -17.02 -11.28
C LYS A 25 -3.92 -16.38 -10.02
N PRO A 26 -3.28 -17.15 -9.12
CA PRO A 26 -2.67 -16.58 -7.92
C PRO A 26 -1.59 -15.55 -8.27
N LEU A 27 -0.82 -15.74 -9.35
CA LEU A 27 0.16 -14.72 -9.75
C LEU A 27 -0.49 -13.41 -10.19
N ASN A 28 -1.52 -13.46 -11.04
CA ASN A 28 -2.21 -12.25 -11.47
C ASN A 28 -2.90 -11.55 -10.29
N ASP A 29 -3.44 -12.30 -9.35
CA ASP A 29 -4.06 -11.74 -8.15
C ASP A 29 -3.00 -11.10 -7.22
N ASN A 30 -1.85 -11.73 -7.04
CA ASN A 30 -0.72 -11.15 -6.32
C ASN A 30 -0.21 -9.87 -6.99
N PHE A 31 -0.10 -9.83 -8.33
CA PHE A 31 0.35 -8.62 -9.02
C PHE A 31 -0.56 -7.43 -8.78
N ARG A 32 -1.89 -7.64 -8.73
CA ARG A 32 -2.84 -6.56 -8.38
C ARG A 32 -2.70 -6.09 -6.93
N GLN A 33 -2.39 -6.99 -6.01
CA GLN A 33 -2.15 -6.64 -4.61
C GLN A 33 -0.83 -5.87 -4.46
N ILE A 34 0.25 -6.38 -5.07
CA ILE A 34 1.58 -5.75 -5.07
C ILE A 34 1.52 -4.33 -5.63
N ASP A 35 0.78 -4.10 -6.72
CA ASP A 35 0.65 -2.76 -7.32
C ASP A 35 0.08 -1.74 -6.33
N ASN A 36 -0.83 -2.16 -5.45
CA ASN A 36 -1.40 -1.31 -4.40
C ASN A 36 -0.50 -1.18 -3.17
N ASP A 37 0.26 -2.23 -2.84
CA ASP A 37 1.15 -2.26 -1.68
C ASP A 37 2.44 -1.45 -1.90
N VAL A 38 2.90 -1.35 -3.15
CA VAL A 38 4.12 -0.61 -3.51
C VAL A 38 3.85 0.90 -3.54
N GLU A 39 4.51 1.62 -2.64
CA GLU A 39 4.43 3.08 -2.58
C GLU A 39 5.13 3.75 -3.76
N VAL A 40 4.43 4.66 -4.43
CA VAL A 40 5.02 5.58 -5.42
C VAL A 40 5.75 6.71 -4.70
N ARG A 41 7.01 6.96 -5.08
CA ARG A 41 7.84 8.04 -4.55
C ARG A 41 8.33 8.95 -5.66
N ASP A 42 7.84 10.19 -5.68
CA ASP A 42 8.24 11.22 -6.66
C ASP A 42 7.91 12.62 -6.11
N THR A 43 8.17 13.68 -6.85
CA THR A 43 7.77 15.06 -6.54
C THR A 43 6.26 15.24 -6.53
N GLU A 44 5.73 16.13 -5.68
CA GLU A 44 4.28 16.37 -5.56
C GLU A 44 3.61 16.72 -6.90
N ALA A 45 4.33 17.43 -7.77
CA ALA A 45 3.86 17.84 -9.09
C ALA A 45 3.61 16.64 -10.03
N ASN A 46 4.36 15.55 -9.89
CA ASN A 46 4.24 14.37 -10.74
C ASN A 46 3.12 13.42 -10.31
N ARG A 47 2.44 13.68 -9.18
CA ARG A 47 1.39 12.82 -8.64
C ARG A 47 0.28 12.47 -9.65
N THR A 48 -0.05 13.40 -10.55
CA THR A 48 -1.08 13.19 -11.58
C THR A 48 -0.65 12.30 -12.74
N ALA A 49 0.64 11.93 -12.82
CA ALA A 49 1.15 10.95 -13.79
C ALA A 49 0.85 9.50 -13.38
N TYR A 50 0.37 9.27 -12.15
CA TYR A 50 0.08 7.96 -11.59
C TYR A 50 -1.43 7.78 -11.35
N THR A 51 -1.93 6.59 -11.67
CA THR A 51 -3.32 6.21 -11.42
C THR A 51 -3.57 6.06 -9.90
N PRO A 52 -4.55 6.76 -9.32
CA PRO A 52 -4.88 6.65 -7.90
C PRO A 52 -5.73 5.39 -7.62
N GLU A 53 -5.15 4.19 -7.74
CA GLU A 53 -5.85 2.96 -7.36
C GLU A 53 -6.29 2.99 -5.88
N THR A 54 -7.36 2.27 -5.55
CA THR A 54 -7.89 2.27 -4.18
C THR A 54 -6.85 1.71 -3.21
N ASN A 55 -6.47 2.51 -2.22
CA ASN A 55 -5.42 2.26 -1.23
C ASN A 55 -3.97 2.39 -1.74
N ALA A 56 -3.74 2.77 -3.00
CA ALA A 56 -2.40 3.08 -3.48
C ALA A 56 -1.80 4.25 -2.67
N LYS A 57 -0.49 4.20 -2.44
CA LYS A 57 0.24 5.21 -1.65
C LYS A 57 1.15 6.03 -2.54
N PHE A 58 1.13 7.35 -2.33
CA PHE A 58 2.07 8.28 -2.96
C PHE A 58 2.74 9.14 -1.89
N LEU A 59 4.07 9.14 -1.88
CA LEU A 59 4.88 10.03 -1.06
C LEU A 59 5.56 11.08 -1.93
N ALA A 60 5.18 12.34 -1.72
CA ALA A 60 5.85 13.49 -2.31
C ALA A 60 7.24 13.67 -1.68
N THR A 61 8.32 13.35 -2.40
CA THR A 61 9.69 13.33 -1.84
C THR A 61 10.25 14.72 -1.56
N ASP A 62 9.72 15.75 -2.21
CA ASP A 62 10.12 17.15 -2.08
C ASP A 62 9.39 17.88 -0.94
N THR A 63 8.09 17.61 -0.77
CA THR A 63 7.27 18.26 0.27
C THR A 63 7.05 17.41 1.52
N GLY A 64 7.28 16.10 1.42
CA GLY A 64 7.01 15.11 2.48
C GLY A 64 5.53 14.76 2.65
N ARG A 65 4.64 15.28 1.80
CA ARG A 65 3.20 14.97 1.87
C ARG A 65 2.92 13.55 1.39
N THR A 66 2.03 12.87 2.08
CA THR A 66 1.57 11.52 1.71
C THR A 66 0.12 11.58 1.23
N TYR A 67 -0.23 10.75 0.26
CA TYR A 67 -1.56 10.65 -0.31
C TYR A 67 -2.00 9.19 -0.41
N ILE A 68 -3.31 8.97 -0.37
CA ILE A 68 -3.96 7.68 -0.61
C ILE A 68 -4.89 7.80 -1.81
N GLY A 69 -4.79 6.87 -2.75
CA GLY A 69 -5.75 6.75 -3.85
C GLY A 69 -7.09 6.21 -3.37
N ASP A 70 -8.19 6.82 -3.80
CA ASP A 70 -9.55 6.33 -3.55
C ASP A 70 -10.15 5.54 -4.73
N GLY A 71 -9.37 5.31 -5.79
CA GLY A 71 -9.82 4.74 -7.06
C GLY A 71 -10.15 5.80 -8.12
N SER A 72 -10.19 7.08 -7.76
CA SER A 72 -10.48 8.19 -8.67
C SER A 72 -9.56 9.40 -8.46
N ASN A 73 -9.19 9.68 -7.22
CA ASN A 73 -8.38 10.83 -6.82
C ASN A 73 -7.35 10.42 -5.75
N TRP A 74 -6.27 11.21 -5.68
CA TRP A 74 -5.33 11.15 -4.57
C TRP A 74 -5.82 12.05 -3.43
N GLN A 75 -6.14 11.45 -2.30
CA GLN A 75 -6.56 12.15 -1.09
C GLN A 75 -5.33 12.43 -0.20
N PRO A 76 -5.08 13.67 0.23
CA PRO A 76 -3.99 13.96 1.13
C PRO A 76 -4.22 13.32 2.50
N LEU A 77 -3.22 12.60 3.01
CA LEU A 77 -3.20 12.20 4.41
C LEU A 77 -2.78 13.40 5.25
N SER A 78 -3.70 13.88 6.08
CA SER A 78 -3.40 14.93 7.03
C SER A 78 -2.59 14.32 8.17
N LEU A 79 -1.28 14.57 8.17
CA LEU A 79 -0.44 14.29 9.32
C LEU A 79 -0.55 15.46 10.31
N PRO A 80 -0.51 15.22 11.63
CA PRO A 80 -0.41 16.31 12.59
C PRO A 80 0.79 17.20 12.26
N ALA A 81 0.60 18.51 12.38
CA ALA A 81 1.57 19.52 11.95
C ALA A 81 2.94 19.28 12.63
N GLY A 82 3.94 18.86 11.85
CA GLY A 82 5.30 18.59 12.32
C GLY A 82 5.91 17.28 11.83
N ALA A 83 5.10 16.32 11.38
CA ALA A 83 5.60 15.05 10.83
C ALA A 83 6.16 15.26 9.40
N LYS A 84 7.48 15.45 9.28
CA LYS A 84 8.17 15.58 7.98
C LYS A 84 8.48 14.24 7.30
N THR A 85 8.05 13.14 7.89
CA THR A 85 8.14 11.79 7.34
C THR A 85 6.88 11.03 7.76
N PRO A 86 6.33 10.12 6.93
CA PRO A 86 5.48 9.06 7.43
C PRO A 86 6.38 8.08 8.21
N SER A 87 6.87 8.53 9.37
CA SER A 87 7.25 7.60 10.42
C SER A 87 5.98 6.92 10.85
N ILE A 88 6.05 5.59 10.99
CA ILE A 88 4.99 4.71 11.45
C ILE A 88 4.07 5.46 12.43
N VAL A 89 2.76 5.45 12.17
CA VAL A 89 1.77 6.06 13.05
C VAL A 89 2.05 5.51 14.46
N CYS A 90 2.51 6.35 15.39
CA CYS A 90 2.35 6.03 16.78
C CYS A 90 0.84 6.04 17.02
N PHE A 91 0.27 4.84 17.13
CA PHE A 91 -1.12 4.69 17.49
C PHE A 91 -1.32 5.47 18.79
N GLN A 92 -2.26 6.40 18.77
CA GLN A 92 -2.63 7.13 19.96
C GLN A 92 -3.29 6.12 20.90
N ASP A 93 -2.63 5.84 22.02
CA ASP A 93 -3.21 4.99 23.05
C ASP A 93 -4.50 5.63 23.56
N ALA A 94 -5.41 4.84 24.13
CA ALA A 94 -6.71 5.33 24.62
C ALA A 94 -6.60 6.43 25.70
N ASP A 95 -5.40 6.64 26.26
CA ASP A 95 -5.08 7.70 27.22
C ASP A 95 -4.52 8.99 26.59
N GLY A 96 -4.40 9.04 25.27
CA GLY A 96 -3.90 10.21 24.54
C GLY A 96 -2.38 10.35 24.52
N SER A 97 -1.63 9.34 24.98
CA SER A 97 -0.17 9.32 24.84
C SER A 97 0.25 8.95 23.42
N TYR A 98 1.34 9.56 22.96
CA TYR A 98 2.04 9.17 21.73
C TYR A 98 3.26 8.35 22.15
N ALA A 99 3.33 7.07 21.76
CA ALA A 99 4.51 6.23 21.94
C ALA A 99 5.64 6.57 20.97
#